data_AF-A0AAU1ZIP5-F1
#
_entry.id   AF-A0AAU1ZIP5-F1
#
_cell.length_a   1.000
_cell.length_b   1.000
_cell.length_c   1.000
_cell.angle_alpha   90.00
_cell.angle_beta   90.00
_cell.angle_gamma   90.00
#
_symmetry.space_group_name_H-M   'P 1'
#
loop_
_entity.id
_entity.type
_entity.pdbx_description
1 polymer ?
#
loop_
_entity_poly.entity_id
_entity_poly.type
_entity_poly.pdbx_seq_one_letter_code
_entity_poly.pdbx_strand_id
1 'polypeptide(L)'
;MLRLSAFAVTTALVLGSTPAQAMDELEELTVMSNEQYEEMLGSRGRAAAPPLATPRIESPATASAAPGWATVKFNSTDRRGKVVPTRVGNNELGWKHFSSPHNITNPDVVKKIIGGTSNPTTSRDKPHRLVYDGALVAKGGLLDPPRKIANIRIIVQYHWQTADNRYSLSDRNAKIGVITAYCRSVPRNRCPDKVNQT
;
A
#
# COMPACT_ATOMS: atom_id res chain seq x y z
N MET A 1 30.61 76.96 -28.94
CA MET A 1 29.25 76.44 -29.26
C MET A 1 29.21 74.97 -28.84
N LEU A 2 28.54 74.67 -27.72
CA LEU A 2 28.31 73.34 -27.19
C LEU A 2 27.17 72.65 -27.95
N ARG A 3 27.34 71.39 -28.36
CA ARG A 3 26.23 70.44 -28.47
C ARG A 3 26.69 69.07 -27.96
N LEU A 4 26.29 68.78 -26.72
CA LEU A 4 26.23 67.41 -26.19
C LEU A 4 25.19 66.62 -26.99
N SER A 5 25.49 65.37 -27.28
CA SER A 5 24.48 64.37 -27.62
C SER A 5 24.82 63.10 -26.86
N ALA A 6 24.08 62.88 -25.77
CA ALA A 6 24.05 61.64 -25.03
C ALA A 6 23.16 60.65 -25.79
N PHE A 7 23.63 59.43 -26.02
CA PHE A 7 22.76 58.31 -26.33
C PHE A 7 23.06 57.16 -25.37
N ALA A 8 21.97 56.65 -24.80
CA ALA A 8 21.91 55.82 -23.63
C ALA A 8 22.45 54.40 -23.88
N VAL A 9 23.18 53.91 -22.89
CA VAL A 9 23.56 52.50 -22.73
C VAL A 9 22.28 51.70 -22.44
N THR A 10 21.98 50.73 -23.29
CA THR A 10 20.93 49.74 -23.01
C THR A 10 21.62 48.42 -22.66
N THR A 11 21.78 48.17 -21.36
CA THR A 11 22.26 46.90 -20.82
C THR A 11 21.12 45.89 -20.89
N ALA A 12 21.15 44.96 -21.85
CA ALA A 12 20.24 43.84 -21.86
C ALA A 12 20.73 42.77 -20.87
N LEU A 13 20.24 42.84 -19.63
CA LEU A 13 20.28 41.74 -18.68
C LEU A 13 19.32 40.64 -19.19
N VAL A 14 19.85 39.58 -19.80
CA VAL A 14 19.09 38.34 -20.01
C VAL A 14 19.32 37.44 -18.80
N LEU A 15 18.64 37.76 -17.69
CA LEU A 15 18.43 36.83 -16.57
C LEU A 15 16.98 36.39 -16.63
N GLY A 16 16.76 35.22 -17.22
CA GLY A 16 15.43 34.67 -17.43
C GLY A 16 15.45 33.15 -17.56
N SER A 17 16.24 32.46 -16.74
CA SER A 17 15.97 31.06 -16.44
C SER A 17 14.71 31.02 -15.56
N THR A 18 13.58 30.77 -16.20
CA THR A 18 12.29 30.51 -15.57
C THR A 18 12.42 29.36 -14.55
N PRO A 19 11.87 29.48 -13.32
CA PRO A 19 11.83 28.37 -12.36
C PRO A 19 10.88 27.23 -12.76
N ALA A 20 10.24 27.30 -13.94
CA ALA A 20 9.22 26.37 -14.38
C ALA A 20 9.77 25.07 -15.02
N GLN A 21 11.09 24.90 -15.07
CA GLN A 21 11.75 23.70 -15.61
C GLN A 21 12.48 22.88 -14.54
N ALA A 22 12.14 23.07 -13.26
CA ALA A 22 12.46 22.10 -12.21
C ALA A 22 11.54 20.89 -12.37
N MET A 23 11.89 20.07 -13.36
CA MET A 23 11.76 18.62 -13.40
C MET A 23 10.47 18.05 -12.78
N ASP A 24 9.51 17.78 -13.66
CA ASP A 24 8.66 16.60 -13.57
C ASP A 24 9.57 15.35 -13.73
N GLU A 25 10.51 15.18 -12.80
CA GLU A 25 11.15 13.88 -12.61
C GLU A 25 10.01 13.02 -12.08
N LEU A 26 9.47 12.17 -12.95
CA LEU A 26 8.44 11.19 -12.61
C LEU A 26 8.92 10.45 -11.36
N GLU A 27 8.41 10.87 -10.21
CA GLU A 27 8.81 10.27 -8.95
C GLU A 27 8.58 8.77 -9.06
N GLU A 28 9.66 8.00 -8.97
CA GLU A 28 9.54 6.56 -9.12
C GLU A 28 8.78 6.03 -7.90
N LEU A 29 7.52 5.67 -8.14
CA LEU A 29 6.64 5.12 -7.12
C LEU A 29 6.83 3.62 -7.05
N THR A 30 7.01 3.11 -5.84
CA THR A 30 7.14 1.67 -5.61
C THR A 30 6.32 1.24 -4.41
N VAL A 31 5.68 0.08 -4.53
CA VAL A 31 5.02 -0.59 -3.42
C VAL A 31 5.99 -1.56 -2.78
N MET A 32 6.11 -1.49 -1.46
CA MET A 32 6.95 -2.38 -0.66
C MET A 32 6.33 -2.66 0.70
N SER A 33 6.79 -3.72 1.37
CA SER A 33 6.44 -3.97 2.77
C SER A 33 7.04 -2.90 3.69
N ASN A 34 6.50 -2.76 4.91
CA ASN A 34 7.12 -1.88 5.90
C ASN A 34 8.54 -2.32 6.28
N GLU A 35 8.81 -3.63 6.30
CA GLU A 35 10.16 -4.15 6.54
C GLU A 35 11.14 -3.67 5.47
N GLN A 36 10.76 -3.78 4.18
CA GLN A 36 11.58 -3.28 3.07
C GLN A 36 11.78 -1.76 3.12
N TYR A 37 10.75 -1.01 3.50
CA TYR A 37 10.87 0.43 3.70
C TYR A 37 11.84 0.77 4.85
N GLU A 38 11.79 0.03 5.94
CA GLU A 38 12.70 0.21 7.07
C GLU A 38 14.14 -0.20 6.74
N GLU A 39 14.33 -1.25 5.95
CA GLU A 39 15.63 -1.66 5.39
C GLU A 39 16.21 -0.53 4.51
N MET A 40 15.37 0.08 3.66
CA MET A 40 15.73 1.22 2.82
C MET A 40 16.15 2.43 3.66
N LEU A 41 15.43 2.78 4.73
CA LEU A 41 15.80 3.86 5.64
C LEU A 41 17.04 3.52 6.48
N GLY A 42 17.17 2.29 6.95
CA GLY A 42 18.29 1.81 7.76
C GLY A 42 19.62 1.90 7.01
N SER A 43 19.60 1.70 5.69
CA SER A 43 20.76 1.93 4.81
C SER A 43 21.16 3.40 4.64
N ARG A 44 20.36 4.36 5.14
CA ARG A 44 20.57 5.82 5.02
C ARG A 44 20.48 6.61 6.35
N GLY A 45 20.46 5.94 7.50
CA GLY A 45 20.34 6.58 8.82
C GLY A 45 18.89 6.89 9.21
N ARG A 46 18.48 6.46 10.42
CA ARG A 46 17.06 6.31 10.82
C ARG A 46 16.50 7.52 11.56
N ALA A 47 15.23 7.82 11.31
CA ALA A 47 14.29 8.31 12.33
C ALA A 47 13.17 7.27 12.51
N ALA A 48 12.85 6.92 13.75
CA ALA A 48 11.83 5.94 14.11
C ALA A 48 10.43 6.57 14.09
N ALA A 49 9.44 5.85 13.53
CA ALA A 49 8.03 6.25 13.57
C ALA A 49 7.29 5.59 14.75
N PRO A 50 6.33 6.28 15.40
CA PRO A 50 5.61 5.78 16.56
C PRO A 50 4.46 4.81 16.20
N PRO A 51 3.98 4.00 17.16
CA PRO A 51 2.86 3.08 16.94
C PRO A 51 1.50 3.80 17.02
N LEU A 52 0.53 3.40 16.19
CA LEU A 52 -0.85 3.91 16.24
C LEU A 52 -1.90 2.79 16.18
N ALA A 53 -2.90 2.95 17.04
CA ALA A 53 -3.93 2.00 17.44
C ALA A 53 -4.95 1.63 16.35
N THR A 54 -5.59 0.47 16.52
CA THR A 54 -6.66 -0.06 15.66
C THR A 54 -8.06 0.25 16.22
N PRO A 55 -9.03 0.67 15.38
CA PRO A 55 -10.43 0.67 15.76
C PRO A 55 -11.08 -0.72 15.58
N ARG A 56 -12.09 -1.00 16.41
CA ARG A 56 -12.96 -2.18 16.40
C ARG A 56 -14.18 -1.89 15.51
N ILE A 57 -14.56 -2.82 14.64
CA ILE A 57 -15.80 -2.78 13.87
C ILE A 57 -16.68 -3.96 14.31
N GLU A 58 -17.95 -3.67 14.57
CA GLU A 58 -19.02 -4.63 14.86
C GLU A 58 -19.63 -5.22 13.59
N SER A 59 -20.19 -6.42 13.72
CA SER A 59 -20.60 -7.32 12.63
C SER A 59 -22.13 -7.36 12.48
N PRO A 60 -22.72 -7.25 11.27
CA PRO A 60 -24.10 -7.63 11.04
C PRO A 60 -24.25 -8.93 10.23
N ALA A 61 -25.40 -9.58 10.45
CA ALA A 61 -26.10 -10.72 9.82
C ALA A 61 -25.43 -11.61 8.75
N THR A 62 -25.65 -12.91 8.91
CA THR A 62 -25.19 -14.08 8.12
C THR A 62 -25.72 -14.07 6.68
N ALA A 63 -24.87 -13.73 5.71
CA ALA A 63 -25.12 -14.02 4.30
C ALA A 63 -24.52 -15.38 3.95
N SER A 64 -25.34 -16.26 3.36
CA SER A 64 -24.86 -17.50 2.72
C SER A 64 -23.81 -17.15 1.67
N ALA A 65 -22.64 -17.78 1.76
CA ALA A 65 -21.49 -17.45 0.94
C ALA A 65 -21.79 -17.70 -0.55
N ALA A 66 -21.85 -16.62 -1.34
CA ALA A 66 -22.17 -16.69 -2.77
C ALA A 66 -21.30 -17.73 -3.52
N PRO A 67 -21.85 -18.49 -4.48
CA PRO A 67 -21.11 -19.50 -5.23
C PRO A 67 -19.81 -18.93 -5.83
N GLY A 68 -18.70 -19.67 -5.69
CA GLY A 68 -17.41 -19.33 -6.30
C GLY A 68 -16.49 -18.40 -5.49
N TRP A 69 -16.94 -17.87 -4.34
CA TRP A 69 -16.11 -16.98 -3.49
C TRP A 69 -14.76 -17.61 -3.11
N ALA A 70 -14.73 -18.94 -2.92
CA ALA A 70 -13.59 -19.68 -2.39
C ALA A 70 -12.48 -19.94 -3.43
N THR A 71 -12.74 -19.65 -4.71
CA THR A 71 -11.79 -19.87 -5.81
C THR A 71 -10.55 -19.02 -5.58
N VAL A 72 -9.37 -19.64 -5.62
CA VAL A 72 -8.09 -18.92 -5.52
C VAL A 72 -7.90 -18.10 -6.80
N LYS A 73 -7.73 -16.79 -6.65
CA LYS A 73 -7.40 -15.88 -7.75
C LYS A 73 -5.90 -15.82 -7.97
N PHE A 74 -5.12 -15.76 -6.89
CA PHE A 74 -3.66 -15.85 -6.90
C PHE A 74 -3.15 -16.22 -5.50
N ASN A 75 -1.90 -16.66 -5.43
CA ASN A 75 -1.19 -16.87 -4.17
C ASN A 75 -0.10 -15.82 -4.00
N SER A 76 0.19 -15.49 -2.75
CA SER A 76 1.40 -14.77 -2.33
C SER A 76 2.13 -15.63 -1.32
N THR A 77 3.46 -15.51 -1.25
CA THR A 77 4.27 -16.24 -0.28
C THR A 77 5.09 -15.24 0.51
N ASP A 78 5.00 -15.27 1.84
CA ASP A 78 5.80 -14.39 2.69
C ASP A 78 7.28 -14.80 2.73
N ARG A 79 8.16 -13.97 3.30
CA ARG A 79 9.61 -14.27 3.39
C ARG A 79 9.93 -15.54 4.18
N ARG A 80 8.98 -16.06 4.97
CA ARG A 80 9.10 -17.29 5.77
C ARG A 80 8.44 -18.49 5.09
N GLY A 81 7.97 -18.36 3.85
CA GLY A 81 7.38 -19.44 3.08
C GLY A 81 5.90 -19.71 3.38
N LYS A 82 5.20 -18.88 4.17
CA LYS A 82 3.73 -19.04 4.32
C LYS A 82 3.05 -18.65 3.02
N VAL A 83 2.32 -19.60 2.44
CA VAL A 83 1.45 -19.35 1.30
C VAL A 83 0.14 -18.71 1.79
N VAL A 84 -0.12 -17.50 1.33
CA VAL A 84 -1.33 -16.72 1.58
C VAL A 84 -2.13 -16.63 0.28
N PRO A 85 -3.27 -17.33 0.18
CA PRO A 85 -4.11 -17.21 -1.00
C PRO A 85 -4.90 -15.90 -0.97
N THR A 86 -5.14 -15.33 -2.14
CA THR A 86 -6.19 -14.33 -2.36
C THR A 86 -7.28 -15.01 -3.17
N ARG A 87 -8.48 -15.08 -2.62
CA ARG A 87 -9.63 -15.66 -3.30
C ARG A 87 -10.38 -14.61 -4.10
N VAL A 88 -11.13 -15.05 -5.12
CA VAL A 88 -12.06 -14.19 -5.88
C VAL A 88 -12.96 -13.42 -4.92
N GLY A 89 -13.44 -14.08 -3.86
CA GLY A 89 -14.16 -13.45 -2.78
C GLY A 89 -15.54 -12.96 -3.18
N ASN A 90 -16.09 -12.06 -2.37
CA ASN A 90 -17.40 -11.46 -2.55
C ASN A 90 -17.38 -10.00 -2.05
N ASN A 91 -18.54 -9.42 -1.71
CA ASN A 91 -18.59 -8.02 -1.27
C ASN A 91 -18.03 -7.80 0.15
N GLU A 92 -17.74 -8.86 0.91
CA GLU A 92 -17.29 -8.79 2.30
C GLU A 92 -15.86 -9.26 2.52
N LEU A 93 -15.34 -10.14 1.66
CA LEU A 93 -13.96 -10.59 1.73
C LEU A 93 -13.34 -10.90 0.37
N GLY A 94 -12.01 -10.99 0.35
CA GLY A 94 -11.23 -11.38 -0.81
C GLY A 94 -11.13 -10.29 -1.88
N TRP A 95 -10.70 -10.69 -3.08
CA TRP A 95 -10.40 -9.76 -4.17
C TRP A 95 -11.54 -8.79 -4.46
N LYS A 96 -12.76 -9.29 -4.65
CA LYS A 96 -13.93 -8.45 -4.96
C LYS A 96 -14.18 -7.39 -3.87
N HIS A 97 -13.98 -7.75 -2.60
CA HIS A 97 -14.18 -6.82 -1.50
C HIS A 97 -13.12 -5.73 -1.45
N PHE A 98 -11.84 -5.97 -1.76
CA PHE A 98 -10.86 -4.88 -1.69
C PHE A 98 -10.60 -4.18 -3.02
N SER A 99 -10.85 -4.81 -4.16
CA SER A 99 -10.64 -4.19 -5.46
C SER A 99 -11.66 -3.11 -5.76
N SER A 100 -12.88 -3.22 -5.22
CA SER A 100 -13.95 -2.24 -5.46
C SER A 100 -13.94 -1.09 -4.43
N PRO A 101 -14.34 -1.28 -3.15
CA PRO A 101 -14.40 -0.18 -2.18
C PRO A 101 -13.02 0.39 -1.81
N HIS A 102 -11.97 -0.43 -1.77
CA HIS A 102 -10.62 -0.01 -1.35
C HIS A 102 -9.66 0.30 -2.50
N ASN A 103 -10.06 0.10 -3.75
CA ASN A 103 -9.32 0.45 -4.96
C ASN A 103 -7.93 -0.20 -5.09
N ILE A 104 -7.78 -1.46 -4.65
CA ILE A 104 -6.56 -2.25 -4.92
C ILE A 104 -6.87 -3.27 -6.00
N THR A 105 -6.59 -2.90 -7.26
CA THR A 105 -6.95 -3.66 -8.47
C THR A 105 -5.74 -4.32 -9.14
N ASN A 106 -4.52 -4.03 -8.67
CA ASN A 106 -3.29 -4.67 -9.12
C ASN A 106 -2.87 -5.78 -8.13
N PRO A 107 -2.82 -7.07 -8.54
CA PRO A 107 -2.40 -8.17 -7.67
C PRO A 107 -0.99 -8.02 -7.10
N ASP A 108 -0.10 -7.34 -7.82
CA ASP A 108 1.30 -7.23 -7.42
C ASP A 108 1.49 -6.34 -6.19
N VAL A 109 0.55 -5.44 -5.91
CA VAL A 109 0.50 -4.69 -4.63
C VAL A 109 0.43 -5.64 -3.45
N VAL A 110 -0.48 -6.63 -3.52
CA VAL A 110 -0.68 -7.64 -2.46
C VAL A 110 0.54 -8.57 -2.39
N LYS A 111 1.02 -9.06 -3.53
CA LYS A 111 2.17 -9.97 -3.59
C LYS A 111 3.45 -9.33 -3.06
N LYS A 112 3.76 -8.09 -3.46
CA LYS A 112 4.97 -7.36 -3.02
C LYS A 112 4.96 -7.14 -1.52
N ILE A 113 3.84 -6.70 -0.95
CA ILE A 113 3.74 -6.46 0.49
C ILE A 113 3.87 -7.78 1.26
N ILE A 114 3.12 -8.82 0.90
CA ILE A 114 3.21 -10.12 1.59
C ILE A 114 4.62 -10.72 1.43
N GLY A 115 5.15 -10.76 0.22
CA GLY A 115 6.47 -11.31 -0.08
C GLY A 115 7.64 -10.51 0.48
N GLY A 116 7.44 -9.24 0.81
CA GLY A 116 8.40 -8.41 1.51
C GLY A 116 8.33 -8.51 3.04
N THR A 117 7.40 -9.27 3.62
CA THR A 117 7.22 -9.37 5.07
C THR A 117 7.72 -10.71 5.59
N SER A 118 8.50 -10.69 6.66
CA SER A 118 8.92 -11.87 7.42
C SER A 118 8.10 -12.06 8.69
N ASN A 119 7.68 -10.96 9.34
CA ASN A 119 6.97 -11.01 10.61
C ASN A 119 5.67 -10.21 10.53
N PRO A 120 4.58 -10.78 9.97
CA PRO A 120 3.30 -10.11 9.99
C PRO A 120 2.81 -9.89 11.43
N THR A 121 2.14 -8.78 11.67
CA THR A 121 1.61 -8.47 13.00
C THR A 121 0.48 -9.44 13.35
N THR A 122 0.50 -9.96 14.57
CA THR A 122 -0.53 -10.84 15.13
C THR A 122 -1.04 -10.30 16.47
N SER A 123 -2.26 -10.66 16.87
CA SER A 123 -2.77 -10.37 18.22
C SER A 123 -3.12 -11.67 18.93
N ARG A 124 -2.90 -11.73 20.25
CA ARG A 124 -3.28 -12.87 21.09
C ARG A 124 -4.79 -13.15 21.01
N ASP A 125 -5.61 -12.11 20.91
CA ASP A 125 -7.07 -12.23 20.85
C ASP A 125 -7.58 -12.70 19.48
N LYS A 126 -6.72 -12.66 18.45
CA LYS A 126 -7.05 -13.05 17.08
C LYS A 126 -5.89 -13.88 16.49
N PRO A 127 -5.65 -15.09 17.00
CA PRO A 127 -4.43 -15.86 16.71
C PRO A 127 -4.27 -16.26 15.24
N HIS A 128 -5.38 -16.30 14.49
CA HIS A 128 -5.38 -16.61 13.07
C HIS A 128 -5.39 -15.37 12.17
N ARG A 129 -5.43 -14.17 12.74
CA ARG A 129 -5.41 -12.92 11.98
C ARG A 129 -3.98 -12.45 11.84
N LEU A 130 -3.50 -12.43 10.60
CA LEU A 130 -2.20 -11.86 10.25
C LEU A 130 -2.43 -10.50 9.59
N VAL A 131 -1.60 -9.52 9.94
CA VAL A 131 -1.62 -8.19 9.33
C VAL A 131 -0.27 -7.93 8.67
N TYR A 132 -0.31 -7.75 7.36
CA TYR A 132 0.83 -7.35 6.54
C TYR A 132 0.67 -5.87 6.23
N ASP A 133 1.60 -5.05 6.73
CA ASP A 133 1.60 -3.61 6.48
C ASP A 133 2.71 -3.27 5.46
N GLY A 134 2.38 -2.39 4.53
CA GLY A 134 3.27 -1.88 3.51
C GLY A 134 2.98 -0.43 3.17
N ALA A 135 3.64 0.08 2.15
CA ALA A 135 3.48 1.46 1.72
C ALA A 135 3.66 1.59 0.21
N LEU A 136 2.95 2.57 -0.37
CA LEU A 136 3.36 3.22 -1.61
C LEU A 136 4.39 4.27 -1.24
N VAL A 137 5.57 4.19 -1.83
CA VAL A 137 6.72 5.02 -1.51
C VAL A 137 7.17 5.72 -2.77
N ALA A 138 7.38 7.04 -2.68
CA ALA A 138 8.14 7.75 -3.69
C ALA A 138 9.62 7.64 -3.33
N LYS A 139 10.44 7.15 -4.27
CA LYS A 139 11.89 7.21 -4.12
C LYS A 139 12.29 8.68 -4.18
N GLY A 140 12.93 9.17 -3.11
CA GLY A 140 13.55 10.48 -3.14
C GLY A 140 14.84 10.45 -3.97
N GLY A 141 15.27 11.63 -4.42
CA GLY A 141 16.56 11.82 -5.08
C GLY A 141 17.75 11.55 -4.15
N LEU A 142 18.96 11.88 -4.60
CA LEU A 142 20.19 11.65 -3.84
C LEU A 142 20.17 12.33 -2.45
N LEU A 143 19.45 13.44 -2.32
CA LEU A 143 19.35 14.25 -1.11
C LEU A 143 17.99 14.18 -0.40
N ASP A 144 16.99 13.54 -1.02
CA ASP A 144 15.64 13.42 -0.44
C ASP A 144 15.41 12.01 0.12
N PRO A 145 14.95 11.88 1.37
CA PRO A 145 14.60 10.58 1.90
C PRO A 145 13.35 10.03 1.17
N PRO A 146 13.25 8.69 1.02
CA PRO A 146 12.04 8.09 0.49
C PRO A 146 10.85 8.44 1.37
N ARG A 147 9.72 8.78 0.75
CA ARG A 147 8.51 9.21 1.47
C ARG A 147 7.34 8.28 1.23
N LYS A 148 6.60 7.96 2.30
CA LYS A 148 5.34 7.22 2.21
C LYS A 148 4.24 8.11 1.66
N ILE A 149 3.70 7.73 0.51
CA ILE A 149 2.54 8.37 -0.13
C ILE A 149 1.24 7.78 0.42
N ALA A 150 1.22 6.48 0.69
CA ALA A 150 0.08 5.79 1.28
C ALA A 150 0.55 4.64 2.17
N ASN A 151 -0.17 4.40 3.27
CA ASN A 151 0.05 3.24 4.14
C ASN A 151 -0.96 2.15 3.77
N ILE A 152 -0.49 1.01 3.29
CA ILE A 152 -1.34 -0.10 2.85
C ILE A 152 -1.39 -1.16 3.95
N ARG A 153 -2.57 -1.66 4.27
CA ARG A 153 -2.81 -2.72 5.25
C ARG A 153 -3.53 -3.88 4.59
N ILE A 154 -2.98 -5.09 4.71
CA ILE A 154 -3.57 -6.33 4.24
C ILE A 154 -3.89 -7.19 5.46
N ILE A 155 -5.15 -7.60 5.57
CA ILE A 155 -5.63 -8.48 6.64
C ILE A 155 -5.87 -9.86 6.07
N VAL A 156 -5.26 -10.85 6.71
CA VAL A 156 -5.31 -12.25 6.32
C VAL A 156 -5.94 -13.07 7.45
N GLN A 157 -6.88 -13.93 7.09
CA GLN A 157 -7.37 -15.01 7.93
C GLN A 157 -6.60 -16.29 7.58
N TYR A 158 -5.60 -16.62 8.40
CA TYR A 158 -4.75 -17.80 8.25
C TYR A 158 -5.36 -19.03 8.95
N HIS A 159 -6.62 -19.29 8.62
CA HIS A 159 -7.41 -20.43 9.11
C HIS A 159 -8.45 -20.81 8.06
N TRP A 160 -9.02 -22.02 8.13
CA TRP A 160 -10.04 -22.50 7.19
C TRP A 160 -11.40 -21.84 7.40
N GLN A 161 -11.62 -21.20 8.56
CA GLN A 161 -12.86 -20.55 8.96
C GLN A 161 -12.62 -19.13 9.51
N THR A 162 -13.54 -18.20 9.25
CA THR A 162 -13.57 -16.85 9.86
C THR A 162 -13.98 -16.89 11.32
N ALA A 163 -13.56 -15.91 12.11
CA ALA A 163 -13.85 -15.87 13.55
C ALA A 163 -15.36 -15.75 13.87
N ASP A 164 -16.15 -15.21 12.95
CA ASP A 164 -17.61 -15.10 13.04
C ASP A 164 -18.34 -16.33 12.46
N ASN A 165 -17.61 -17.35 12.01
CA ASN A 165 -18.11 -18.58 11.40
C ASN A 165 -18.93 -18.40 10.11
N ARG A 166 -18.99 -17.20 9.53
CA ARG A 166 -19.76 -16.91 8.31
C ARG A 166 -19.16 -17.55 7.07
N TYR A 167 -17.85 -17.76 7.06
CA TYR A 167 -17.12 -18.33 5.94
C TYR A 167 -16.25 -19.47 6.41
N SER A 168 -16.38 -20.61 5.73
CA SER A 168 -15.54 -21.78 5.96
C SER A 168 -15.20 -22.47 4.65
N LEU A 169 -14.01 -23.05 4.59
CA LEU A 169 -13.58 -23.95 3.53
C LEU A 169 -13.91 -25.40 3.92
N SER A 170 -14.13 -26.26 2.93
CA SER A 170 -14.34 -27.69 3.17
C SER A 170 -13.11 -28.38 3.74
N ASP A 171 -11.92 -27.99 3.28
CA ASP A 171 -10.65 -28.48 3.80
C ASP A 171 -10.19 -27.64 5.01
N ARG A 172 -10.03 -28.30 6.17
CA ARG A 172 -9.57 -27.69 7.41
C ARG A 172 -8.08 -27.30 7.39
N ASN A 173 -7.30 -27.89 6.50
CA ASN A 173 -5.91 -27.53 6.27
C ASN A 173 -5.75 -26.32 5.34
N ALA A 174 -6.80 -25.96 4.60
CA ALA A 174 -6.78 -24.77 3.77
C ALA A 174 -6.79 -23.48 4.60
N LYS A 175 -6.56 -22.36 3.92
CA LYS A 175 -6.53 -21.01 4.50
C LYS A 175 -7.44 -20.13 3.68
N ILE A 176 -8.31 -19.37 4.34
CA ILE A 176 -9.15 -18.37 3.66
C ILE A 176 -8.25 -17.34 2.97
N GLY A 177 -7.21 -16.89 3.65
CA GLY A 177 -6.22 -15.98 3.08
C GLY A 177 -6.63 -14.52 3.22
N VAL A 178 -6.39 -13.70 2.19
CA VAL A 178 -6.67 -12.26 2.25
C VAL A 178 -8.17 -12.00 2.41
N ILE A 179 -8.55 -11.35 3.52
CA ILE A 179 -9.91 -10.89 3.79
C ILE A 179 -10.12 -9.50 3.19
N THR A 180 -9.21 -8.57 3.43
CA THR A 180 -9.28 -7.22 2.86
C THR A 180 -7.88 -6.62 2.73
N ALA A 181 -7.75 -5.65 1.85
CA ALA A 181 -6.56 -4.83 1.66
C ALA A 181 -7.02 -3.37 1.45
N TYR A 182 -6.38 -2.41 2.09
CA TYR A 182 -6.83 -1.02 2.02
C TYR A 182 -5.74 -0.02 2.39
N CYS A 183 -5.96 1.26 2.06
CA CYS A 183 -5.08 2.34 2.48
C CYS A 183 -5.58 2.95 3.79
N ARG A 184 -4.71 3.07 4.78
CA ARG A 184 -5.01 3.69 6.08
C ARG A 184 -4.93 5.21 6.00
N SER A 185 -5.67 5.86 6.89
CA SER A 185 -5.61 7.32 7.08
C SER A 185 -5.94 8.14 5.83
N VAL A 186 -6.74 7.55 4.93
CA VAL A 186 -7.29 8.19 3.73
C VAL A 186 -8.81 8.05 3.73
N PRO A 187 -9.55 8.96 3.09
CA PRO A 187 -11.00 8.91 3.07
C PRO A 187 -11.53 7.54 2.65
N ARG A 188 -12.46 6.99 3.46
CA ARG A 188 -13.10 5.68 3.25
C ARG A 188 -12.13 4.50 3.11
N ASN A 189 -10.90 4.64 3.61
CA ASN A 189 -9.85 3.64 3.45
C ASN A 189 -9.58 3.27 1.96
N ARG A 190 -9.82 4.20 1.04
CA ARG A 190 -9.68 3.98 -0.39
C ARG A 190 -8.27 4.34 -0.86
N CYS A 191 -7.60 3.42 -1.55
CA CYS A 191 -6.27 3.69 -2.10
C CYS A 191 -6.31 4.66 -3.28
N PRO A 192 -5.31 5.55 -3.42
CA PRO A 192 -5.15 6.38 -4.60
C PRO A 192 -4.79 5.52 -5.82
N ASP A 193 -5.16 5.96 -7.02
CA ASP A 193 -4.96 5.18 -8.26
C ASP A 193 -3.49 4.85 -8.52
N LYS A 194 -2.58 5.71 -8.05
CA LYS A 194 -1.12 5.52 -8.08
C LYS A 194 -0.68 4.18 -7.48
N VAL A 195 -1.41 3.62 -6.49
CA VAL A 195 -1.12 2.28 -5.93
C VAL A 195 -1.19 1.20 -7.00
N ASN A 196 -2.11 1.33 -7.96
CA ASN A 196 -2.35 0.34 -9.00
C ASN A 196 -1.41 0.46 -10.20
N GLN A 197 -0.58 1.51 -10.25
CA GLN A 197 0.35 1.82 -11.36
C GLN A 197 1.79 1.33 -11.10
N THR A 198 1.99 0.50 -10.07
CA THR A 198 3.32 0.02 -9.60
C THR A 198 3.62 -1.43 -9.94
#